data_AF-A0A5N6DN91-F1
#
_entry.id   AF-A0A5N6DN91-F1
#
_cell.length_a   1.000
_cell.length_b   1.000
_cell.length_c   1.000
_cell.angle_alpha   90.00
_cell.angle_beta   90.00
_cell.angle_gamma   90.00
#
_symmetry.space_group_name_H-M   'P 1'
#
loop_
_entity.id
_entity.type
_entity.pdbx_description
1 polymer ?
#
loop_
_entity_poly.entity_id
_entity_poly.type
_entity_poly.pdbx_seq_one_letter_code
_entity_poly.pdbx_strand_id
1 'polypeptide(L)'
;MAWYSQTVDILRDSVANHRAQLPVLAATGASLTVGLLLRSLLTDKHPQGSVLHCPRAIVSSSASEAENGEIPLPNDVLPGARDVPTPYGSMRVYEWGPVDGPKVLFVHGITTPCIALGGVAHALADQGCRVMLFDLFGRGYSDCPSDLPQDDRLFATQILLALSTSSVSWTGAGSGKFSLVGYSLGGGIAASFASFFPQLLSSLVLLAPAGLIRDSQISFQSRLLYSRGLIPERVLGFLVGRRLRAGPLTTPKPKSQKINAADALTEELPSQGGANTQLLSRAYPHVTVPGAVKWQVNCHAGFVHAFMSSMQHGPILQQRQRESWERLGEYLSAQSKLSPEEQQDNGLPSDKVIIMCGEHDSVIVKDELVPDATSALQGNVEFRYFNAGHEFPSTKYDDVARALLEVLH
;
A
#
# COMPACT_ATOMS: atom_id res chain seq x y z
N MET A 1 -39.44 -4.43 -6.71
CA MET A 1 -40.27 -3.36 -6.12
C MET A 1 -41.26 -3.90 -5.07
N ALA A 2 -42.00 -4.98 -5.35
CA ALA A 2 -43.02 -5.52 -4.41
C ALA A 2 -42.49 -6.09 -3.06
N TRP A 3 -41.27 -6.61 -3.03
CA TRP A 3 -40.67 -7.15 -1.79
C TRP A 3 -40.21 -6.04 -0.82
N TYR A 4 -39.76 -4.91 -1.37
CA TYR A 4 -39.31 -3.76 -0.58
C TYR A 4 -40.50 -3.04 0.06
N SER A 5 -41.60 -2.89 -0.67
CA SER A 5 -42.84 -2.32 -0.12
C SER A 5 -43.43 -3.20 0.99
N GLN A 6 -43.46 -4.52 0.82
CA GLN A 6 -43.92 -5.44 1.88
C GLN A 6 -43.08 -5.36 3.16
N THR A 7 -41.76 -5.26 3.04
CA THR A 7 -40.87 -5.20 4.21
C THR A 7 -41.02 -3.86 4.95
N VAL A 8 -41.21 -2.77 4.21
CA VAL A 8 -41.43 -1.42 4.77
C VAL A 8 -42.81 -1.31 5.43
N ASP A 9 -43.86 -1.88 4.82
CA ASP A 9 -45.21 -1.88 5.40
C ASP A 9 -45.29 -2.73 6.67
N ILE A 10 -44.63 -3.90 6.70
CA ILE A 10 -44.52 -4.74 7.91
C ILE A 10 -43.77 -4.01 9.04
N LEU A 11 -42.69 -3.30 8.72
CA LEU A 11 -41.94 -2.51 9.71
C LEU A 11 -42.77 -1.31 10.22
N ARG A 12 -43.54 -0.66 9.34
CA ARG A 12 -44.40 0.49 9.68
C ARG A 12 -45.55 0.07 10.59
N ASP A 13 -46.19 -1.07 10.32
CA ASP A 13 -47.26 -1.63 11.15
C ASP A 13 -46.75 -2.16 12.49
N SER A 14 -45.52 -2.70 12.54
CA SER A 14 -44.87 -3.10 13.79
C SER A 14 -44.51 -1.91 14.69
N VAL A 15 -44.12 -0.77 14.10
CA VAL A 15 -43.80 0.46 14.83
C VAL A 15 -45.07 1.16 15.33
N ALA A 16 -46.20 1.06 14.63
CA ALA A 16 -47.45 1.70 15.03
C ALA A 16 -48.22 0.96 16.14
N ASN A 17 -47.92 -0.32 16.39
CA ASN A 17 -48.71 -1.18 17.28
C ASN A 17 -47.90 -1.59 18.54
N HIS A 18 -48.25 -1.06 19.72
CA HIS A 18 -47.52 -1.30 20.98
C HIS A 18 -47.36 -2.79 21.35
N ARG A 19 -48.28 -3.68 20.93
CA ARG A 19 -48.15 -5.14 21.16
C ARG A 19 -47.14 -5.83 20.21
N ALA A 20 -46.89 -5.27 19.03
CA ALA A 20 -45.91 -5.78 18.06
C ALA A 20 -44.48 -5.24 18.30
N GLN A 21 -44.37 -4.11 18.99
CA GLN A 21 -43.07 -3.53 19.38
C GLN A 21 -42.29 -4.42 20.36
N LEU A 22 -42.97 -5.06 21.32
CA LEU A 22 -42.34 -5.93 22.34
C LEU A 22 -41.55 -7.11 21.75
N PRO A 23 -42.11 -7.95 20.84
CA PRO A 23 -41.36 -9.04 20.22
C PRO A 23 -40.25 -8.55 19.29
N VAL A 24 -40.43 -7.43 18.60
CA VAL A 24 -39.36 -6.83 17.76
C VAL A 24 -38.21 -6.30 18.63
N LEU A 25 -38.52 -5.59 19.72
CA LEU A 25 -37.52 -5.11 20.69
C LEU A 25 -36.82 -6.27 21.40
N ALA A 26 -37.55 -7.33 21.76
CA ALA A 26 -36.98 -8.54 22.35
C ALA A 26 -36.07 -9.28 21.36
N ALA A 27 -36.47 -9.43 20.10
CA ALA A 27 -35.66 -10.05 19.06
C ALA A 27 -34.41 -9.21 18.74
N THR A 28 -34.54 -7.88 18.69
CA THR A 28 -33.41 -6.95 18.49
C THR A 28 -32.44 -7.00 19.68
N GLY A 29 -32.97 -6.99 20.91
CA GLY A 29 -32.19 -7.10 22.14
C GLY A 29 -31.49 -8.45 22.28
N ALA A 30 -32.16 -9.55 21.95
CA ALA A 30 -31.56 -10.89 21.92
C ALA A 30 -30.46 -10.98 20.85
N SER A 31 -30.68 -10.43 19.66
CA SER A 31 -29.68 -10.40 18.58
C SER A 31 -28.46 -9.56 18.96
N LEU A 32 -28.66 -8.41 19.59
CA LEU A 32 -27.57 -7.57 20.11
C LEU A 32 -26.79 -8.29 21.21
N THR A 33 -27.49 -8.98 22.12
CA THR A 33 -26.87 -9.74 23.22
C THR A 33 -26.05 -10.91 22.70
N VAL A 34 -26.59 -11.69 21.75
CA VAL A 34 -25.86 -12.75 21.06
C VAL A 34 -24.66 -12.18 20.30
N GLY A 35 -24.81 -11.04 19.64
CA GLY A 35 -23.71 -10.33 18.98
C GLY A 35 -22.60 -9.90 19.94
N LEU A 36 -22.95 -9.36 21.12
CA LEU A 36 -21.99 -8.98 22.16
C LEU A 36 -21.31 -10.19 22.82
N LEU A 37 -22.04 -11.30 23.00
CA LEU A 37 -21.49 -12.57 23.50
C LEU A 37 -20.54 -13.21 22.49
N LEU A 38 -20.93 -13.31 21.22
CA LEU A 38 -20.07 -13.76 20.13
C LEU A 38 -18.83 -12.87 20.02
N ARG A 39 -18.98 -11.54 20.17
CA ARG A 39 -17.85 -10.62 20.22
C ARG A 39 -16.91 -10.95 21.37
N SER A 40 -17.40 -11.12 22.59
CA SER A 40 -16.57 -11.46 23.76
C SER A 40 -15.80 -12.78 23.55
N LEU A 41 -16.45 -13.78 22.97
CA LEU A 41 -15.85 -15.09 22.69
C LEU A 41 -14.87 -15.08 21.50
N LEU A 42 -15.06 -14.16 20.54
CA LEU A 42 -14.27 -14.04 19.31
C LEU A 42 -13.30 -12.85 19.32
N THR A 43 -13.18 -12.12 20.43
CA THR A 43 -12.21 -11.03 20.56
C THR A 43 -10.83 -11.63 20.65
N ASP A 44 -10.04 -11.46 19.60
CA ASP A 44 -8.64 -11.86 19.61
C ASP A 44 -7.85 -10.94 20.51
N LYS A 45 -7.27 -11.51 21.57
CA LYS A 45 -6.10 -10.92 22.21
C LYS A 45 -4.90 -11.39 21.41
N HIS A 46 -4.34 -10.53 20.57
CA HIS A 46 -3.00 -10.76 20.06
C HIS A 46 -2.03 -10.64 21.26
N PRO A 47 -1.35 -11.72 21.67
CA PRO A 47 -0.36 -11.61 22.72
C PRO A 47 0.74 -10.66 22.25
N GLN A 48 1.23 -9.79 23.15
CA GLN A 48 2.33 -8.87 22.83
C GLN A 48 3.51 -9.64 22.22
N GLY A 49 4.04 -9.14 21.11
CA GLY A 49 5.11 -9.79 20.36
C GLY A 49 4.64 -10.91 19.40
N SER A 50 3.35 -10.98 19.05
CA SER A 50 2.87 -11.95 18.07
C SER A 50 3.34 -11.59 16.66
N VAL A 51 4.18 -12.46 16.07
CA VAL A 51 4.66 -12.34 14.70
C VAL A 51 4.04 -13.44 13.84
N LEU A 52 3.39 -13.05 12.75
CA LEU A 52 2.93 -13.99 11.72
C LEU A 52 4.02 -14.12 10.66
N HIS A 53 4.62 -15.30 10.59
CA HIS A 53 5.77 -15.52 9.73
C HIS A 53 5.45 -15.49 8.23
N CYS A 54 6.40 -15.01 7.44
CA CYS A 54 6.38 -15.05 5.99
C CYS A 54 6.56 -16.50 5.48
N PRO A 55 6.18 -16.78 4.22
CA PRO A 55 6.20 -18.14 3.64
C PRO A 55 7.61 -18.66 3.31
N ARG A 56 8.68 -18.14 3.91
CA ARG A 56 10.06 -18.53 3.61
C ARG A 56 10.32 -20.01 3.85
N ALA A 57 9.82 -20.57 4.95
CA ALA A 57 10.00 -21.99 5.26
C ALA A 57 9.39 -22.91 4.19
N ILE A 58 8.28 -22.50 3.56
CA ILE A 58 7.63 -23.24 2.47
C ILE A 58 8.59 -23.29 1.26
N VAL A 59 9.18 -22.15 0.90
CA VAL A 59 10.12 -22.03 -0.22
C VAL A 59 11.46 -22.72 0.05
N SER A 60 11.96 -22.70 1.29
CA SER A 60 13.19 -23.39 1.69
C SER A 60 13.02 -24.91 1.81
N SER A 61 11.79 -25.42 1.93
CA SER A 61 11.52 -26.86 1.99
C SER A 61 11.38 -27.54 0.63
N SER A 62 11.11 -26.77 -0.43
CA SER A 62 11.04 -27.20 -1.84
C SER A 62 12.42 -27.10 -2.52
N ALA A 63 13.48 -27.51 -1.85
CA ALA A 63 14.86 -27.11 -2.17
C ALA A 63 15.50 -27.92 -3.31
N SER A 64 15.08 -27.65 -4.55
CA SER A 64 15.96 -27.68 -5.71
C SER A 64 15.96 -26.32 -6.41
N GLU A 65 17.06 -25.93 -7.05
CA GLU A 65 17.11 -24.68 -7.85
C GLU A 65 16.02 -24.66 -8.93
N ALA A 66 15.67 -25.83 -9.47
CA ALA A 66 14.57 -26.01 -10.41
C ALA A 66 13.20 -25.68 -9.77
N GLU A 67 12.95 -26.11 -8.54
CA GLU A 67 11.71 -25.83 -7.81
C GLU A 67 11.59 -24.35 -7.42
N ASN A 68 12.69 -23.66 -7.05
CA ASN A 68 12.65 -22.21 -6.76
C ASN A 68 12.23 -21.39 -7.99
N GLY A 69 12.66 -21.80 -9.19
CA GLY A 69 12.30 -21.16 -10.46
C GLY A 69 10.86 -21.40 -10.93
N GLU A 70 10.11 -22.30 -10.29
CA GLU A 70 8.70 -22.57 -10.62
C GLU A 70 7.71 -21.85 -9.69
N ILE A 71 8.20 -21.29 -8.58
CA ILE A 71 7.35 -20.58 -7.61
C ILE A 71 7.00 -19.19 -8.17
N PRO A 72 5.75 -18.71 -8.04
CA PRO A 72 5.34 -17.42 -8.58
C PRO A 72 6.13 -16.20 -8.06
N LEU A 73 6.79 -16.35 -6.91
CA LEU A 73 7.75 -15.41 -6.36
C LEU A 73 8.94 -16.22 -5.83
N PRO A 74 10.07 -16.28 -6.55
CA PRO A 74 11.30 -16.94 -6.08
C PRO A 74 11.99 -16.16 -4.95
N ASN A 75 12.82 -16.85 -4.16
CA ASN A 75 13.44 -16.24 -2.97
C ASN A 75 14.46 -15.14 -3.33
N ASP A 76 15.18 -15.31 -4.42
CA ASP A 76 16.21 -14.43 -4.97
C ASP A 76 15.69 -13.62 -6.18
N VAL A 77 14.37 -13.33 -6.19
CA VAL A 77 13.69 -12.70 -7.33
C VAL A 77 14.32 -11.38 -7.77
N LEU A 78 14.99 -10.65 -6.88
CA LEU A 78 15.76 -9.45 -7.18
C LEU A 78 17.19 -9.55 -6.61
N PRO A 79 18.17 -8.85 -7.20
CA PRO A 79 19.54 -8.87 -6.72
C PRO A 79 19.71 -8.33 -5.29
N GLY A 80 20.72 -8.84 -4.57
CA GLY A 80 21.05 -8.38 -3.22
C GLY A 80 19.98 -8.71 -2.17
N ALA A 81 19.17 -9.74 -2.43
CA ALA A 81 18.16 -10.26 -1.52
C ALA A 81 18.79 -10.63 -0.17
N ARG A 82 18.21 -10.11 0.91
CA ARG A 82 18.61 -10.44 2.29
C ARG A 82 17.41 -10.39 3.24
N ASP A 83 17.42 -11.32 4.17
CA ASP A 83 16.49 -11.34 5.31
C ASP A 83 17.17 -10.69 6.51
N VAL A 84 16.56 -9.65 7.04
CA VAL A 84 17.11 -8.82 8.10
C VAL A 84 16.31 -9.07 9.38
N PRO A 85 16.94 -9.49 10.48
CA PRO A 85 16.26 -9.60 11.77
C PRO A 85 15.91 -8.20 12.29
N THR A 86 14.66 -8.02 12.72
CA THR A 86 14.17 -6.77 13.32
C THR A 86 13.41 -7.07 14.61
N PRO A 87 13.12 -6.07 15.45
CA PRO A 87 12.22 -6.22 16.60
C PRO A 87 10.80 -6.68 16.24
N TYR A 88 10.43 -6.64 14.96
CA TYR A 88 9.10 -6.97 14.43
C TYR A 88 9.05 -8.30 13.66
N GLY A 89 10.12 -9.09 13.72
CA GLY A 89 10.33 -10.30 12.90
C GLY A 89 11.36 -10.07 11.79
N SER A 90 11.40 -10.99 10.82
CA SER A 90 12.29 -10.90 9.65
C SER A 90 11.73 -9.95 8.60
N MET A 91 12.57 -9.09 8.03
CA MET A 91 12.22 -8.19 6.93
C MET A 91 13.04 -8.49 5.69
N ARG A 92 12.40 -8.56 4.52
CA ARG A 92 13.06 -8.76 3.23
C ARG A 92 13.50 -7.43 2.63
N VAL A 93 14.78 -7.33 2.27
CA VAL A 93 15.38 -6.20 1.55
C VAL A 93 16.14 -6.69 0.32
N TYR A 94 16.11 -5.90 -0.76
CA TYR A 94 16.87 -6.07 -1.99
C TYR A 94 17.64 -4.78 -2.26
N GLU A 95 18.90 -4.88 -2.66
CA GLU A 95 19.72 -3.72 -2.95
C GLU A 95 20.81 -4.03 -3.97
N TRP A 96 20.92 -3.21 -5.01
CA TRP A 96 21.95 -3.37 -6.04
C TRP A 96 22.23 -2.06 -6.77
N GLY A 97 23.18 -2.11 -7.70
CA GLY A 97 23.69 -0.95 -8.44
C GLY A 97 25.05 -0.47 -7.90
N PRO A 98 25.67 0.53 -8.54
CA PRO A 98 26.97 1.06 -8.17
C PRO A 98 27.00 1.57 -6.72
N VAL A 99 28.11 1.37 -6.01
CA VAL A 99 28.28 1.81 -4.61
C VAL A 99 28.09 3.32 -4.46
N ASP A 100 28.60 4.09 -5.42
CA ASP A 100 28.57 5.56 -5.43
C ASP A 100 27.41 6.12 -6.28
N GLY A 101 26.47 5.27 -6.69
CA GLY A 101 25.34 5.67 -7.51
C GLY A 101 24.31 6.51 -6.76
N PRO A 102 23.55 7.40 -7.43
CA PRO A 102 22.41 8.09 -6.84
C PRO A 102 21.44 7.10 -6.20
N LYS A 103 21.11 7.33 -4.93
CA LYS A 103 20.37 6.36 -4.11
C LYS A 103 18.87 6.54 -4.27
N VAL A 104 18.17 5.45 -4.56
CA VAL A 104 16.72 5.42 -4.76
C VAL A 104 16.09 4.32 -3.92
N LEU A 105 15.25 4.68 -2.96
CA LEU A 105 14.49 3.75 -2.14
C LEU A 105 13.06 3.64 -2.68
N PHE A 106 12.59 2.42 -2.91
CA PHE A 106 11.22 2.15 -3.35
C PHE A 106 10.35 1.58 -2.22
N VAL A 107 9.11 2.06 -2.15
CA VAL A 107 8.06 1.57 -1.25
C VAL A 107 6.85 1.16 -2.09
N HIS A 108 6.44 -0.10 -1.97
CA HIS A 108 5.39 -0.68 -2.82
C HIS A 108 3.96 -0.48 -2.25
N GLY A 109 2.96 -0.92 -3.02
CA GLY A 109 1.54 -0.77 -2.71
C GLY A 109 0.98 -1.75 -1.68
N ILE A 110 -0.32 -1.64 -1.41
CA ILE A 110 -0.99 -2.43 -0.35
C ILE A 110 -1.09 -3.92 -0.67
N THR A 111 -1.40 -4.27 -1.93
CA THR A 111 -1.65 -5.64 -2.38
C THR A 111 -0.43 -6.32 -2.98
N THR A 112 0.62 -5.61 -3.35
CA THR A 112 1.78 -6.16 -4.06
C THR A 112 2.96 -6.38 -3.12
N PRO A 113 3.91 -7.29 -3.42
CA PRO A 113 5.27 -7.22 -2.89
C PRO A 113 6.13 -6.26 -3.73
N CYS A 114 7.35 -5.96 -3.28
CA CYS A 114 8.20 -4.96 -3.91
C CYS A 114 8.57 -5.25 -5.37
N ILE A 115 8.46 -6.51 -5.81
CA ILE A 115 8.68 -6.95 -7.19
C ILE A 115 7.83 -6.18 -8.22
N ALA A 116 6.70 -5.60 -7.82
CA ALA A 116 5.89 -4.75 -8.71
C ALA A 116 6.64 -3.50 -9.23
N LEU A 117 7.72 -3.10 -8.55
CA LEU A 117 8.61 -2.00 -8.93
C LEU A 117 9.95 -2.48 -9.48
N GLY A 118 10.15 -3.81 -9.62
CA GLY A 118 11.43 -4.40 -10.03
C GLY A 118 11.90 -3.95 -11.42
N GLY A 119 10.98 -3.81 -12.38
CA GLY A 119 11.29 -3.30 -13.71
C GLY A 119 11.85 -1.86 -13.69
N VAL A 120 11.23 -0.98 -12.91
CA VAL A 120 11.68 0.42 -12.73
C VAL A 120 13.04 0.44 -12.05
N ALA A 121 13.21 -0.33 -10.98
CA ALA A 121 14.47 -0.40 -10.24
C ALA A 121 15.62 -0.94 -11.10
N HIS A 122 15.37 -1.96 -11.92
CA HIS A 122 16.34 -2.47 -12.88
C HIS A 122 16.74 -1.40 -13.91
N ALA A 123 15.78 -0.68 -14.47
CA ALA A 123 16.04 0.39 -15.44
C ALA A 123 16.86 1.54 -14.82
N LEU A 124 16.60 1.93 -13.57
CA LEU A 124 17.43 2.93 -12.88
C LEU A 124 18.85 2.42 -12.57
N ALA A 125 18.98 1.16 -12.14
CA ALA A 125 20.29 0.58 -11.85
C ALA A 125 21.20 0.53 -13.09
N ASP A 126 20.62 0.26 -14.27
CA ASP A 126 21.35 0.31 -15.55
C ASP A 126 21.85 1.73 -15.89
N GLN A 127 21.20 2.75 -15.36
CA GLN A 127 21.57 4.16 -15.52
C GLN A 127 22.49 4.64 -14.39
N GLY A 128 23.04 3.70 -13.59
CA GLY A 128 24.03 3.98 -12.57
C GLY A 128 23.47 4.31 -11.19
N CYS A 129 22.16 4.20 -10.97
CA CYS A 129 21.58 4.39 -9.64
C CYS A 129 21.85 3.20 -8.71
N ARG A 130 21.96 3.48 -7.41
CA ARG A 130 21.90 2.48 -6.35
C ARG A 130 20.43 2.37 -5.91
N VAL A 131 19.83 1.22 -6.10
CA VAL A 131 18.40 1.02 -5.80
C VAL A 131 18.22 0.10 -4.59
N MET A 132 17.25 0.43 -3.74
CA MET A 132 16.84 -0.40 -2.61
C MET A 132 15.33 -0.60 -2.65
N LEU A 133 14.90 -1.84 -2.41
CA LEU A 133 13.50 -2.21 -2.25
C LEU A 133 13.36 -3.08 -1.00
N PHE A 134 12.20 -3.06 -0.38
CA PHE A 134 11.89 -3.96 0.72
C PHE A 134 10.42 -4.35 0.65
N ASP A 135 10.10 -5.54 1.14
CA ASP A 135 8.71 -5.94 1.30
C ASP A 135 8.14 -5.32 2.59
N LEU A 136 7.03 -4.60 2.50
CA LEU A 136 6.28 -4.10 3.66
C LEU A 136 5.90 -5.28 4.57
N PHE A 137 5.84 -5.06 5.89
CA PHE A 137 5.53 -6.13 6.83
C PHE A 137 4.22 -6.86 6.48
N GLY A 138 4.24 -8.18 6.42
CA GLY A 138 3.10 -8.99 5.98
C GLY A 138 2.89 -9.05 4.46
N ARG A 139 3.86 -8.61 3.66
CA ARG A 139 3.87 -8.78 2.20
C ARG A 139 5.17 -9.49 1.80
N GLY A 140 5.15 -10.15 0.64
CA GLY A 140 6.31 -10.84 0.09
C GLY A 140 6.97 -11.77 1.10
N TYR A 141 8.25 -11.51 1.41
CA TYR A 141 9.04 -12.28 2.36
C TYR A 141 9.28 -11.57 3.70
N SER A 142 8.53 -10.51 4.01
CA SER A 142 8.59 -9.85 5.33
C SER A 142 7.53 -10.41 6.28
N ASP A 143 7.93 -10.75 7.50
CA ASP A 143 7.02 -11.15 8.58
C ASP A 143 5.98 -10.04 8.88
N CYS A 144 4.92 -10.36 9.61
CA CYS A 144 3.91 -9.40 10.05
C CYS A 144 3.84 -9.30 11.58
N PRO A 145 4.17 -8.16 12.20
CA PRO A 145 3.90 -7.91 13.61
C PRO A 145 2.39 -7.71 13.78
N SER A 146 1.66 -8.74 14.19
CA SER A 146 0.19 -8.72 14.22
C SER A 146 -0.39 -8.06 15.47
N ASP A 147 0.45 -7.69 16.42
CA ASP A 147 0.10 -6.92 17.61
C ASP A 147 0.16 -5.40 17.40
N LEU A 148 0.65 -4.95 16.23
CA LEU A 148 0.81 -3.53 15.91
C LEU A 148 -0.04 -3.09 14.70
N PRO A 149 -0.58 -1.87 14.71
CA PRO A 149 -1.25 -1.32 13.55
C PRO A 149 -0.25 -1.05 12.41
N GLN A 150 -0.68 -1.31 11.18
CA GLN A 150 0.03 -0.93 9.97
C GLN A 150 -0.20 0.56 9.68
N ASP A 151 0.45 1.41 10.49
CA ASP A 151 0.32 2.87 10.47
C ASP A 151 1.63 3.58 10.06
N ASP A 152 1.57 4.92 9.99
CA ASP A 152 2.71 5.77 9.64
C ASP A 152 3.96 5.50 10.47
N ARG A 153 3.80 5.15 11.75
CA ARG A 153 4.93 4.91 12.67
C ARG A 153 5.61 3.59 12.34
N LEU A 154 4.83 2.53 12.11
CA LEU A 154 5.37 1.24 11.72
C LEU A 154 6.07 1.33 10.36
N PHE A 155 5.44 2.00 9.39
CA PHE A 155 6.03 2.15 8.05
C PHE A 155 7.28 3.02 8.03
N ALA A 156 7.30 4.14 8.75
CA ALA A 156 8.51 4.97 8.88
C ALA A 156 9.65 4.21 9.58
N THR A 157 9.32 3.44 10.61
CA THR A 157 10.30 2.55 11.28
C THR A 157 10.84 1.52 10.29
N GLN A 158 9.98 0.93 9.46
CA GLN A 158 10.39 -0.06 8.48
C GLN A 158 11.35 0.52 7.43
N ILE A 159 11.09 1.75 6.93
CA ILE A 159 12.01 2.48 6.05
C ILE A 159 13.38 2.63 6.71
N LEU A 160 13.43 3.16 7.94
CA LEU A 160 14.68 3.38 8.66
C LEU A 160 15.43 2.06 8.94
N LEU A 161 14.70 0.99 9.26
CA LEU A 161 15.27 -0.35 9.40
C LEU A 161 15.90 -0.77 8.08
N ALA A 162 15.22 -0.65 6.93
CA ALA A 162 15.76 -1.06 5.62
C ALA A 162 17.05 -0.29 5.28
N LEU A 163 17.06 1.03 5.46
CA LEU A 163 18.22 1.89 5.23
C LEU A 163 19.43 1.48 6.10
N SER A 164 19.18 1.05 7.35
CA SER A 164 20.24 0.63 8.29
C SER A 164 20.95 -0.68 7.89
N THR A 165 20.40 -1.43 6.94
CA THR A 165 20.93 -2.74 6.53
C THR A 165 21.94 -2.66 5.38
N SER A 166 22.06 -1.50 4.75
CA SER A 166 22.95 -1.29 3.62
C SER A 166 24.41 -1.23 4.07
N SER A 167 25.31 -1.72 3.23
CA SER A 167 26.76 -1.56 3.42
C SER A 167 27.25 -0.13 3.18
N VAL A 168 26.44 0.70 2.53
CA VAL A 168 26.68 2.12 2.24
C VAL A 168 25.80 2.98 3.13
N SER A 169 26.27 4.16 3.55
CA SER A 169 25.47 5.08 4.37
C SER A 169 24.34 5.70 3.55
N TRP A 170 23.08 5.44 3.92
CA TRP A 170 21.90 6.10 3.32
C TRP A 170 21.47 7.37 4.06
N THR A 171 21.87 7.50 5.32
CA THR A 171 21.50 8.61 6.21
C THR A 171 22.74 9.24 6.85
N GLY A 172 22.55 10.38 7.52
CA GLY A 172 23.63 11.11 8.19
C GLY A 172 24.39 12.06 7.28
N ALA A 173 25.29 12.84 7.88
CA ALA A 173 26.11 13.82 7.19
C ALA A 173 27.02 13.14 6.16
N GLY A 174 27.09 13.71 4.95
CA GLY A 174 27.90 13.16 3.86
C GLY A 174 27.30 11.92 3.18
N SER A 175 26.11 11.47 3.56
CA SER A 175 25.45 10.35 2.86
C SER A 175 25.03 10.73 1.43
N GLY A 176 24.81 12.01 1.13
CA GLY A 176 24.27 12.44 -0.16
C GLY A 176 22.76 12.24 -0.29
N LYS A 177 22.06 11.98 0.82
CA LYS A 177 20.58 11.81 0.89
C LYS A 177 20.11 10.69 -0.05
N PHE A 178 18.81 10.52 -0.21
CA PHE A 178 18.26 9.57 -1.18
C PHE A 178 16.92 10.02 -1.73
N SER A 179 16.58 9.51 -2.90
CA SER A 179 15.27 9.71 -3.52
C SER A 179 14.29 8.65 -3.03
N LEU A 180 13.11 9.09 -2.59
CA LEU A 180 12.08 8.20 -2.09
C LEU A 180 10.98 8.06 -3.14
N VAL A 181 10.75 6.83 -3.60
CA VAL A 181 9.73 6.49 -4.60
C VAL A 181 8.65 5.63 -3.95
N GLY A 182 7.42 6.13 -3.92
CA GLY A 182 6.29 5.44 -3.30
C GLY A 182 5.19 5.12 -4.31
N TYR A 183 4.77 3.85 -4.39
CA TYR A 183 3.65 3.41 -5.25
C TYR A 183 2.38 3.13 -4.47
N SER A 184 1.24 3.70 -4.86
CA SER A 184 -0.06 3.43 -4.23
C SER A 184 -0.02 3.74 -2.73
N LEU A 185 -0.31 2.77 -1.86
CA LEU A 185 -0.07 2.88 -0.41
C LEU A 185 1.36 3.38 -0.09
N GLY A 186 2.36 2.87 -0.80
CA GLY A 186 3.75 3.31 -0.67
C GLY A 186 3.94 4.80 -0.96
N GLY A 187 3.09 5.40 -1.80
CA GLY A 187 3.05 6.84 -2.04
C GLY A 187 2.55 7.62 -0.82
N GLY A 188 1.49 7.13 -0.18
CA GLY A 188 1.02 7.70 1.10
C GLY A 188 2.07 7.57 2.21
N ILE A 189 2.72 6.41 2.31
CA ILE A 189 3.84 6.16 3.24
C ILE A 189 4.99 7.12 2.95
N ALA A 190 5.36 7.30 1.68
CA ALA A 190 6.45 8.16 1.28
C ALA A 190 6.17 9.65 1.59
N ALA A 191 4.95 10.12 1.31
CA ALA A 191 4.55 11.49 1.65
C ALA A 191 4.54 11.73 3.17
N SER A 192 4.00 10.78 3.93
CA SER A 192 4.02 10.82 5.40
C SER A 192 5.46 10.85 5.93
N PHE A 193 6.33 9.95 5.46
CA PHE A 193 7.75 9.93 5.83
C PHE A 193 8.45 11.25 5.48
N ALA A 194 8.24 11.78 4.28
CA ALA A 194 8.82 13.04 3.84
C ALA A 194 8.37 14.24 4.69
N SER A 195 7.17 14.21 5.28
CA SER A 195 6.69 15.28 6.16
C SER A 195 7.42 15.36 7.51
N PHE A 196 8.06 14.26 7.93
CA PHE A 196 8.80 14.17 9.20
C PHE A 196 10.32 14.06 9.02
N PHE A 197 10.78 13.53 7.89
CA PHE A 197 12.19 13.30 7.60
C PHE A 197 12.65 13.95 6.28
N PRO A 198 12.22 15.18 5.92
CA PRO A 198 12.57 15.77 4.63
C PRO A 198 14.08 15.98 4.46
N GLN A 199 14.83 16.12 5.55
CA GLN A 199 16.29 16.26 5.56
C GLN A 199 17.05 15.04 5.02
N LEU A 200 16.39 13.87 4.98
CA LEU A 200 17.00 12.65 4.45
C LEU A 200 16.83 12.52 2.93
N LEU A 201 16.00 13.36 2.31
CA LEU A 201 15.54 13.18 0.95
C LEU A 201 16.21 14.16 -0.02
N SER A 202 16.57 13.68 -1.21
CA SER A 202 16.98 14.49 -2.36
C SER A 202 15.83 14.72 -3.34
N SER A 203 14.87 13.80 -3.39
CA SER A 203 13.61 13.98 -4.12
C SER A 203 12.52 13.05 -3.57
N LEU A 204 11.26 13.40 -3.85
CA LEU A 204 10.09 12.61 -3.51
C LEU A 204 9.28 12.35 -4.78
N VAL A 205 9.11 11.09 -5.14
CA VAL A 205 8.34 10.70 -6.33
C VAL A 205 7.23 9.74 -5.96
N LEU A 206 6.00 10.12 -6.29
CA LEU A 206 4.79 9.44 -5.87
C LEU A 206 4.08 8.87 -7.10
N LEU A 207 4.05 7.55 -7.21
CA LEU A 207 3.41 6.83 -8.32
C LEU A 207 1.99 6.43 -7.92
N ALA A 208 0.98 7.03 -8.53
CA ALA A 208 -0.44 6.90 -8.16
C ALA A 208 -0.64 6.84 -6.63
N PRO A 209 -0.27 7.89 -5.88
CA PRO A 209 -0.24 7.81 -4.42
C PRO A 209 -1.62 7.72 -3.81
N ALA A 210 -1.74 6.87 -2.78
CA ALA A 210 -2.78 6.99 -1.77
C ALA A 210 -2.49 8.19 -0.84
N GLY A 211 -3.26 8.31 0.24
CA GLY A 211 -3.10 9.36 1.26
C GLY A 211 -4.06 10.51 1.08
N LEU A 212 -4.43 10.87 -0.15
CA LEU A 212 -5.44 11.89 -0.44
C LEU A 212 -6.73 11.31 -1.04
N ILE A 213 -6.94 9.99 -0.91
CA ILE A 213 -8.19 9.36 -1.35
C ILE A 213 -9.33 9.91 -0.49
N ARG A 214 -10.34 10.52 -1.13
CA ARG A 214 -11.48 11.12 -0.43
C ARG A 214 -12.32 10.04 0.23
N ASP A 215 -12.68 10.28 1.49
CA ASP A 215 -13.50 9.35 2.28
C ASP A 215 -14.89 9.08 1.69
N SER A 216 -15.39 9.93 0.78
CA SER A 216 -16.63 9.75 0.03
C SER A 216 -16.57 8.61 -0.99
N GLN A 217 -15.37 8.26 -1.48
CA GLN A 217 -15.15 7.13 -2.38
C GLN A 217 -15.29 5.79 -1.66
N ILE A 218 -15.03 5.76 -0.35
CA ILE A 218 -15.26 4.58 0.47
C ILE A 218 -16.75 4.48 0.82
N SER A 219 -17.42 3.43 0.32
CA SER A 219 -18.83 3.21 0.64
C SER A 219 -19.07 3.07 2.15
N PHE A 220 -20.27 3.43 2.60
CA PHE A 220 -20.68 3.27 4.01
C PHE A 220 -20.50 1.82 4.49
N GLN A 221 -20.72 0.83 3.61
CA GLN A 221 -20.48 -0.58 3.91
C GLN A 221 -19.01 -0.88 4.15
N SER A 222 -18.10 -0.32 3.35
CA SER A 222 -16.65 -0.42 3.58
C SER A 222 -16.25 0.27 4.89
N ARG A 223 -16.79 1.46 5.18
CA ARG A 223 -16.56 2.17 6.44
C ARG A 223 -17.03 1.35 7.64
N LEU A 224 -18.15 0.63 7.50
CA LEU A 224 -18.71 -0.23 8.53
C LEU A 224 -17.94 -1.56 8.68
N LEU A 225 -17.40 -2.11 7.58
CA LEU A 225 -16.58 -3.32 7.60
C LEU A 225 -15.21 -3.05 8.24
N TYR A 226 -14.65 -1.86 8.04
CA TYR A 226 -13.38 -1.46 8.64
C TYR A 226 -13.54 -0.63 9.93
N SER A 227 -14.76 -0.37 10.39
CA SER A 227 -14.98 0.24 11.70
C SER A 227 -14.74 -0.79 12.80
N ARG A 228 -13.89 -0.42 13.76
CA ARG A 228 -13.52 -1.30 14.88
C ARG A 228 -14.77 -1.69 15.68
N GLY A 229 -14.92 -3.00 15.92
CA GLY A 229 -15.75 -3.52 17.01
C GLY A 229 -17.17 -3.99 16.66
N LEU A 230 -17.59 -3.90 15.39
CA LEU A 230 -18.87 -4.49 14.96
C LEU A 230 -18.74 -5.94 14.50
N ILE A 231 -17.69 -6.27 13.75
CA ILE A 231 -17.44 -7.62 13.25
C ILE A 231 -16.15 -8.14 13.91
N PRO A 232 -16.16 -9.35 14.50
CA PRO A 232 -14.96 -9.97 15.04
C PRO A 232 -13.85 -10.11 13.97
N GLU A 233 -12.60 -9.82 14.34
CA GLU A 233 -11.48 -9.73 13.39
C GLU A 233 -11.26 -11.04 12.62
N ARG A 234 -11.44 -12.21 13.27
CA ARG A 234 -11.38 -13.52 12.60
C ARG A 234 -12.40 -13.67 11.47
N VAL A 235 -13.62 -13.21 11.71
CA VAL A 235 -14.71 -13.32 10.74
C VAL A 235 -14.43 -12.38 9.56
N LEU A 236 -14.02 -11.15 9.86
CA LEU A 236 -13.65 -10.18 8.85
C LEU A 236 -12.45 -10.67 8.02
N GLY A 237 -11.41 -11.20 8.68
CA GLY A 237 -10.25 -11.81 8.04
C GLY A 237 -10.61 -12.98 7.14
N PHE A 238 -11.51 -13.86 7.59
CA PHE A 238 -12.02 -14.93 6.74
C PHE A 238 -12.73 -14.41 5.48
N LEU A 239 -13.62 -13.42 5.63
CA LEU A 239 -14.38 -12.83 4.52
C LEU A 239 -13.47 -12.09 3.52
N VAL A 240 -12.57 -11.26 4.03
CA VAL A 240 -11.58 -10.51 3.23
C VAL A 240 -10.63 -11.47 2.53
N GLY A 241 -10.10 -12.47 3.23
CA GLY A 241 -9.24 -13.50 2.64
C GLY A 241 -9.94 -14.29 1.55
N ARG A 242 -11.23 -14.66 1.73
CA ARG A 242 -12.03 -15.31 0.68
C ARG A 242 -12.20 -14.41 -0.53
N ARG A 243 -12.38 -13.10 -0.32
CA ARG A 243 -12.57 -12.15 -1.43
C ARG A 243 -11.28 -11.91 -2.21
N LEU A 244 -10.15 -11.73 -1.53
CA LEU A 244 -8.83 -11.56 -2.14
C LEU A 244 -8.44 -12.79 -2.97
N ARG A 245 -8.74 -14.01 -2.49
CA ARG A 245 -8.55 -15.26 -3.24
C ARG A 245 -9.42 -15.37 -4.49
N ALA A 246 -10.60 -14.75 -4.49
CA ALA A 246 -11.51 -14.79 -5.64
C ALA A 246 -11.01 -13.92 -6.82
N GLY A 247 -10.09 -12.99 -6.59
CA GLY A 247 -9.47 -12.17 -7.65
C GLY A 247 -10.34 -11.00 -8.15
N PRO A 248 -9.80 -10.20 -9.10
CA PRO A 248 -10.49 -9.07 -9.72
C PRO A 248 -11.80 -9.48 -10.40
N LEU A 249 -12.82 -8.64 -10.28
CA LEU A 249 -14.07 -8.85 -11.02
C LEU A 249 -13.81 -8.57 -12.50
N THR A 250 -14.18 -9.50 -13.37
CA THR A 250 -13.96 -9.44 -14.82
C THR A 250 -14.88 -8.45 -15.54
N THR A 251 -15.73 -7.71 -14.83
CA THR A 251 -16.67 -6.73 -15.40
C THR A 251 -16.48 -5.36 -14.74
N PRO A 252 -16.03 -4.33 -15.48
CA PRO A 252 -16.01 -2.96 -14.97
C PRO A 252 -17.44 -2.53 -14.66
N LYS A 253 -17.72 -2.08 -13.43
CA LYS A 253 -19.01 -1.46 -13.14
C LYS A 253 -19.04 -0.03 -13.71
N PRO A 254 -20.19 0.43 -14.26
CA PRO A 254 -20.30 1.78 -14.79
C PRO A 254 -20.08 2.85 -13.70
N LYS A 255 -19.52 4.00 -14.11
CA LYS A 255 -19.06 5.15 -13.29
C LYS A 255 -20.08 5.76 -12.30
N SER A 256 -21.31 5.26 -12.21
CA SER A 256 -22.38 5.80 -11.36
C SER A 256 -22.74 4.94 -10.14
N GLN A 257 -22.10 3.78 -9.94
CA GLN A 257 -22.39 2.89 -8.80
C GLN A 257 -21.32 2.96 -7.71
N LYS A 258 -21.75 3.24 -6.48
CA LYS A 258 -20.90 3.21 -5.27
C LYS A 258 -20.26 1.82 -5.14
N ILE A 259 -18.93 1.78 -5.05
CA ILE A 259 -18.13 0.56 -4.96
C ILE A 259 -18.43 -0.14 -3.62
N ASN A 260 -18.89 -1.39 -3.64
CA ASN A 260 -19.03 -2.19 -2.42
C ASN A 260 -17.63 -2.52 -1.87
N ALA A 261 -17.47 -2.66 -0.56
CA ALA A 261 -16.19 -2.97 0.09
C ALA A 261 -15.48 -4.18 -0.51
N ALA A 262 -16.25 -5.22 -0.84
CA ALA A 262 -15.72 -6.40 -1.49
C ALA A 262 -15.19 -6.13 -2.91
N ASP A 263 -15.69 -5.10 -3.60
CA ASP A 263 -15.32 -4.77 -4.97
C ASP A 263 -14.09 -3.87 -5.00
N ALA A 264 -14.04 -2.85 -4.12
CA ALA A 264 -12.87 -1.99 -3.91
C ALA A 264 -11.61 -2.82 -3.58
N LEU A 265 -11.77 -3.83 -2.74
CA LEU A 265 -10.72 -4.80 -2.38
C LEU A 265 -10.05 -5.46 -3.59
N THR A 266 -10.75 -5.56 -4.71
CA THR A 266 -10.27 -6.25 -5.90
C THR A 266 -9.98 -5.34 -7.08
N GLU A 267 -10.41 -4.08 -7.01
CA GLU A 267 -9.89 -3.02 -7.90
C GLU A 267 -8.43 -2.70 -7.55
N GLU A 268 -8.05 -2.88 -6.28
CA GLU A 268 -6.66 -2.85 -5.82
C GLU A 268 -5.82 -4.07 -6.26
N LEU A 269 -6.45 -5.09 -6.87
CA LEU A 269 -5.73 -6.23 -7.44
C LEU A 269 -5.42 -5.95 -8.92
N PRO A 270 -4.19 -6.21 -9.38
CA PRO A 270 -3.84 -5.97 -10.77
C PRO A 270 -4.71 -6.82 -11.71
N SER A 271 -5.26 -6.18 -12.75
CA SER A 271 -6.09 -6.87 -13.75
C SER A 271 -5.22 -7.83 -14.58
N GLN A 272 -5.79 -8.97 -14.98
CA GLN A 272 -5.11 -10.00 -15.79
C GLN A 272 -4.92 -9.58 -17.27
N GLY A 273 -5.32 -8.36 -17.65
CA GLY A 273 -5.61 -7.99 -19.05
C GLY A 273 -4.49 -7.33 -19.86
N GLY A 274 -3.30 -7.11 -19.30
CA GLY A 274 -2.20 -6.45 -20.01
C GLY A 274 -1.19 -7.45 -20.56
N ALA A 275 -1.32 -7.86 -21.82
CA ALA A 275 -0.39 -8.74 -22.54
C ALA A 275 0.97 -8.08 -22.90
N ASN A 276 1.39 -7.02 -22.20
CA ASN A 276 2.75 -6.52 -22.28
C ASN A 276 3.59 -7.28 -21.26
N THR A 277 4.69 -7.89 -21.70
CA THR A 277 5.60 -8.64 -20.83
C THR A 277 6.16 -7.70 -19.77
N GLN A 278 5.65 -7.80 -18.54
CA GLN A 278 6.16 -7.06 -17.39
C GLN A 278 7.50 -7.69 -17.00
N LEU A 279 8.62 -7.11 -17.43
CA LEU A 279 9.92 -7.59 -16.99
C LEU A 279 10.20 -7.07 -15.57
N LEU A 280 9.64 -7.77 -14.58
CA LEU A 280 9.77 -7.41 -13.16
C LEU A 280 11.07 -7.93 -12.54
N SER A 281 11.50 -9.11 -12.97
CA SER A 281 12.77 -9.74 -12.61
C SER A 281 13.50 -10.18 -13.86
N ARG A 282 14.80 -9.88 -13.94
CA ARG A 282 15.65 -10.39 -15.04
C ARG A 282 16.00 -11.87 -14.88
N ALA A 283 16.17 -12.32 -13.63
CA ALA A 283 16.46 -13.71 -13.33
C ALA A 283 15.23 -14.60 -13.56
N TYR A 284 14.03 -14.07 -13.32
CA TYR A 284 12.78 -14.81 -13.41
C TYR A 284 11.73 -14.06 -14.25
N PRO A 285 11.84 -14.08 -15.60
CA PRO A 285 10.93 -13.34 -16.49
C PRO A 285 9.46 -13.77 -16.44
N HIS A 286 9.18 -14.96 -15.86
CA HIS A 286 7.83 -15.48 -15.68
C HIS A 286 7.10 -14.85 -14.49
N VAL A 287 7.81 -14.13 -13.60
CA VAL A 287 7.21 -13.48 -12.43
C VAL A 287 6.33 -12.33 -12.87
N THR A 288 5.07 -12.36 -12.44
CA THR A 288 4.08 -11.33 -12.76
C THR A 288 3.48 -10.78 -11.47
N VAL A 289 3.01 -9.53 -11.49
CA VAL A 289 2.35 -8.95 -10.31
C VAL A 289 1.14 -9.80 -9.87
N PRO A 290 0.20 -10.20 -10.75
CA PRO A 290 -0.93 -11.02 -10.33
C PRO A 290 -0.51 -12.39 -9.76
N GLY A 291 0.55 -13.00 -10.30
CA GLY A 291 1.11 -14.26 -9.80
C GLY A 291 1.65 -14.12 -8.38
N ALA A 292 2.47 -13.10 -8.12
CA ALA A 292 3.03 -12.82 -6.81
C ALA A 292 1.93 -12.50 -5.77
N VAL A 293 0.92 -11.70 -6.16
CA VAL A 293 -0.22 -11.38 -5.28
C VAL A 293 -1.04 -12.62 -4.96
N LYS A 294 -1.38 -13.44 -5.96
CA LYS A 294 -2.11 -14.70 -5.74
C LYS A 294 -1.32 -15.63 -4.81
N TRP A 295 0.00 -15.69 -4.96
CA TRP A 295 0.85 -16.51 -4.11
C TRP A 295 0.84 -16.05 -2.66
N GLN A 296 1.09 -14.76 -2.37
CA GLN A 296 1.11 -14.28 -0.98
C GLN A 296 -0.27 -14.41 -0.30
N VAL A 297 -1.38 -14.21 -1.04
CA VAL A 297 -2.74 -14.41 -0.50
C VAL A 297 -2.95 -15.84 0.01
N ASN A 298 -2.31 -16.82 -0.62
CA ASN A 298 -2.46 -18.24 -0.28
C ASN A 298 -1.40 -18.74 0.71
N CYS A 299 -0.19 -18.20 0.65
CA CYS A 299 0.95 -18.74 1.39
C CYS A 299 1.36 -17.89 2.59
N HIS A 300 1.10 -16.58 2.58
CA HIS A 300 1.59 -15.67 3.61
C HIS A 300 0.58 -15.54 4.77
N ALA A 301 0.93 -16.09 5.94
CA ALA A 301 0.06 -16.10 7.13
C ALA A 301 -0.36 -14.68 7.57
N GLY A 302 0.55 -13.71 7.50
CA GLY A 302 0.30 -12.31 7.82
C GLY A 302 -0.44 -11.46 6.77
N PHE A 303 -0.61 -11.91 5.52
CA PHE A 303 -1.02 -11.00 4.43
C PHE A 303 -2.41 -10.40 4.63
N VAL A 304 -3.42 -11.22 4.92
CA VAL A 304 -4.79 -10.75 5.10
C VAL A 304 -4.90 -9.78 6.28
N HIS A 305 -4.22 -10.09 7.39
CA HIS A 305 -4.18 -9.22 8.57
C HIS A 305 -3.48 -7.89 8.24
N ALA A 306 -2.31 -7.93 7.62
CA ALA A 306 -1.55 -6.73 7.24
C ALA A 306 -2.32 -5.84 6.25
N PHE A 307 -3.01 -6.45 5.28
CA PHE A 307 -3.89 -5.77 4.35
C PHE A 307 -5.02 -5.04 5.10
N MET A 308 -5.76 -5.75 5.96
CA MET A 308 -6.86 -5.16 6.73
C MET A 308 -6.38 -4.04 7.66
N SER A 309 -5.27 -4.27 8.36
CA SER A 309 -4.66 -3.28 9.25
C SER A 309 -4.23 -2.03 8.47
N SER A 310 -3.69 -2.18 7.25
CA SER A 310 -3.33 -1.06 6.38
C SER A 310 -4.55 -0.26 5.92
N MET A 311 -5.67 -0.93 5.59
CA MET A 311 -6.93 -0.24 5.28
C MET A 311 -7.44 0.57 6.49
N GLN A 312 -7.32 0.01 7.69
CA GLN A 312 -7.80 0.62 8.93
C GLN A 312 -6.91 1.72 9.47
N HIS A 313 -5.59 1.65 9.26
CA HIS A 313 -4.61 2.49 9.95
C HIS A 313 -3.61 3.19 9.03
N GLY A 314 -3.42 2.69 7.82
CA GLY A 314 -2.41 3.19 6.90
C GLY A 314 -2.73 4.55 6.29
N PRO A 315 -1.73 5.18 5.67
CA PRO A 315 -1.83 6.49 5.03
C PRO A 315 -2.56 6.43 3.69
N ILE A 316 -3.85 6.10 3.73
CA ILE A 316 -4.69 5.90 2.53
C ILE A 316 -5.67 7.05 2.35
N LEU A 317 -6.37 7.43 3.42
CA LEU A 317 -7.48 8.35 3.35
C LEU A 317 -7.09 9.78 3.68
N GLN A 318 -7.68 10.71 2.92
CA GLN A 318 -7.47 12.14 3.06
C GLN A 318 -7.72 12.60 4.49
N GLN A 319 -8.81 12.18 5.14
CA GLN A 319 -9.13 12.60 6.51
C GLN A 319 -8.00 12.28 7.51
N ARG A 320 -7.22 11.21 7.29
CA ARG A 320 -6.12 10.82 8.19
C ARG A 320 -4.78 11.47 7.84
N GLN A 321 -4.60 11.88 6.59
CA GLN A 321 -3.29 12.22 6.05
C GLN A 321 -3.15 13.66 5.61
N ARG A 322 -4.26 14.40 5.51
CA ARG A 322 -4.27 15.82 5.09
C ARG A 322 -3.24 16.65 5.84
N GLU A 323 -3.16 16.51 7.17
CA GLU A 323 -2.21 17.24 8.01
C GLU A 323 -0.75 16.93 7.67
N SER A 324 -0.42 15.67 7.39
CA SER A 324 0.96 15.29 7.01
C SER A 324 1.33 15.85 5.64
N TRP A 325 0.39 15.87 4.69
CA TRP A 325 0.60 16.49 3.38
C TRP A 325 0.71 18.02 3.46
N GLU A 326 -0.09 18.67 4.29
CA GLU A 326 -0.02 20.12 4.52
C GLU A 326 1.29 20.52 5.21
N ARG A 327 1.72 19.73 6.21
CA ARG A 327 3.04 19.88 6.85
C ARG A 327 4.17 19.80 5.83
N LEU A 328 4.11 18.84 4.90
CA LEU A 328 5.07 18.74 3.81
C LEU A 328 5.00 19.98 2.89
N GLY A 329 3.81 20.44 2.53
CA GLY A 329 3.62 21.66 1.76
C GLY A 329 4.20 22.92 2.42
N GLU A 330 4.02 23.07 3.73
CA GLU A 330 4.62 24.17 4.51
C GLU A 330 6.15 24.13 4.46
N TYR A 331 6.74 22.94 4.60
CA TYR A 331 8.19 22.76 4.46
C TYR A 331 8.69 23.14 3.05
N LEU A 332 8.01 22.68 1.99
CA LEU A 332 8.38 23.00 0.61
C LEU A 332 8.23 24.50 0.32
N SER A 333 7.19 25.15 0.82
CA SER A 333 7.01 26.60 0.71
C SER A 333 8.05 27.43 1.48
N ALA A 334 8.66 26.85 2.52
CA ALA A 334 9.81 27.44 3.17
C ALA A 334 11.09 27.26 2.33
N GLN A 335 11.30 26.05 1.78
CA GLN A 335 12.43 25.74 0.90
C GLN A 335 12.43 26.62 -0.37
N SER A 336 11.27 26.88 -0.98
CA SER A 336 11.17 27.65 -2.23
C SER A 336 11.64 29.10 -2.13
N LYS A 337 11.84 29.61 -0.91
CA LYS A 337 12.38 30.95 -0.63
C LYS A 337 13.90 30.97 -0.50
N LEU A 338 14.55 29.81 -0.48
CA LEU A 338 15.98 29.64 -0.28
C LEU A 338 16.70 29.40 -1.61
N SER A 339 18.01 29.63 -1.63
CA SER A 339 18.85 29.31 -2.79
C SER A 339 18.90 27.78 -3.03
N PRO A 340 19.19 27.33 -4.27
CA PRO A 340 19.29 25.91 -4.58
C PRO A 340 20.28 25.13 -3.68
N GLU A 341 21.40 25.75 -3.32
CA GLU A 341 22.41 25.16 -2.43
C GLU A 341 21.85 24.97 -1.00
N GLU A 342 21.20 25.99 -0.45
CA GLU A 342 20.56 25.89 0.88
C GLU A 342 19.44 24.86 0.91
N GLN A 343 18.64 24.78 -0.15
CA GLN A 343 17.60 23.75 -0.26
C GLN A 343 18.22 22.35 -0.24
N GLN A 344 19.24 22.15 -1.07
CA GLN A 344 19.96 20.88 -1.18
C GLN A 344 20.67 20.51 0.12
N ASP A 345 21.10 21.46 0.95
CA ASP A 345 21.68 21.20 2.27
C ASP A 345 20.59 20.86 3.31
N ASN A 346 19.45 21.55 3.27
CA ASN A 346 18.35 21.35 4.22
C ASN A 346 17.59 20.03 4.04
N GLY A 347 17.50 19.50 2.82
CA GLY A 347 16.72 18.29 2.57
C GLY A 347 16.11 18.28 1.18
N LEU A 348 14.86 17.85 1.15
CA LEU A 348 14.01 17.81 -0.04
C LEU A 348 13.85 19.23 -0.63
N PRO A 349 14.33 19.49 -1.86
CA PRO A 349 14.09 20.76 -2.54
C PRO A 349 12.61 20.93 -2.93
N SER A 350 12.16 22.19 -3.03
CA SER A 350 10.75 22.50 -3.32
C SER A 350 10.28 22.07 -4.71
N ASP A 351 11.21 21.95 -5.66
CA ASP A 351 10.98 21.59 -7.06
C ASP A 351 11.19 20.09 -7.34
N LYS A 352 11.52 19.28 -6.32
CA LYS A 352 11.83 17.85 -6.45
C LYS A 352 10.73 16.95 -5.88
N VAL A 353 9.48 17.41 -5.91
CA VAL A 353 8.27 16.63 -5.55
C VAL A 353 7.42 16.38 -6.79
N ILE A 354 7.31 15.13 -7.21
CA ILE A 354 6.60 14.73 -8.43
C ILE A 354 5.54 13.69 -8.14
N ILE A 355 4.36 13.88 -8.70
CA ILE A 355 3.27 12.91 -8.70
C ILE A 355 3.06 12.39 -10.12
N MET A 356 3.15 11.08 -10.30
CA MET A 356 2.91 10.40 -11.56
C MET A 356 1.57 9.66 -11.51
N CYS A 357 0.67 9.91 -12.46
CA CYS A 357 -0.68 9.34 -12.48
C CYS A 357 -0.96 8.57 -13.78
N GLY A 358 -1.73 7.49 -13.68
CA GLY A 358 -2.37 6.87 -14.83
C GLY A 358 -3.59 7.69 -15.28
N GLU A 359 -3.75 7.91 -16.59
CA GLU A 359 -4.92 8.59 -17.15
C GLU A 359 -6.21 7.82 -16.95
N HIS A 360 -6.12 6.48 -16.89
CA HIS A 360 -7.25 5.55 -16.77
C HIS A 360 -7.31 4.87 -15.41
N ASP A 361 -6.62 5.42 -14.40
CA ASP A 361 -6.58 4.86 -13.06
C ASP A 361 -7.95 4.97 -12.38
N SER A 362 -8.54 3.81 -12.07
CA SER A 362 -9.85 3.71 -11.39
C SER A 362 -9.74 3.72 -9.87
N VAL A 363 -8.53 3.53 -9.33
CA VAL A 363 -8.27 3.50 -7.89
C VAL A 363 -7.89 4.91 -7.43
N ILE A 364 -6.92 5.52 -8.10
CA ILE A 364 -6.44 6.87 -7.82
C ILE A 364 -6.91 7.80 -8.91
N VAL A 365 -8.09 8.39 -8.69
CA VAL A 365 -8.73 9.29 -9.66
C VAL A 365 -7.94 10.59 -9.78
N LYS A 366 -7.21 10.75 -10.88
CA LYS A 366 -6.38 11.93 -11.20
C LYS A 366 -7.11 13.25 -10.96
N ASP A 367 -8.35 13.37 -11.45
CA ASP A 367 -9.12 14.61 -11.39
C ASP A 367 -9.51 15.01 -9.94
N GLU A 368 -9.44 14.08 -8.99
CA GLU A 368 -9.59 14.36 -7.56
C GLU A 368 -8.23 14.56 -6.87
N LEU A 369 -7.23 13.74 -7.21
CA LEU A 369 -5.90 13.82 -6.62
C LEU A 369 -5.19 15.14 -6.93
N VAL A 370 -5.20 15.60 -8.19
CA VAL A 370 -4.45 16.80 -8.63
C VAL A 370 -4.83 18.04 -7.82
N PRO A 371 -6.11 18.45 -7.69
CA PRO A 371 -6.46 19.63 -6.89
C PRO A 371 -6.16 19.44 -5.40
N ASP A 372 -6.38 18.24 -4.85
CA ASP A 372 -6.18 17.97 -3.43
C ASP A 372 -4.69 18.00 -3.06
N ALA A 373 -3.82 17.41 -3.89
CA ALA A 373 -2.38 17.44 -3.73
C ALA A 373 -1.79 18.83 -3.99
N THR A 374 -2.27 19.55 -5.01
CA THR A 374 -1.86 20.94 -5.28
C THR A 374 -2.17 21.83 -4.08
N SER A 375 -3.36 21.68 -3.48
CA SER A 375 -3.77 22.42 -2.29
C SER A 375 -2.89 22.07 -1.08
N ALA A 376 -2.67 20.79 -0.80
CA ALA A 376 -1.92 20.37 0.38
C ALA A 376 -0.42 20.72 0.28
N LEU A 377 0.18 20.57 -0.91
CA LEU A 377 1.59 20.88 -1.16
C LEU A 377 1.85 22.36 -1.51
N GLN A 378 0.82 23.21 -1.44
CA GLN A 378 0.90 24.65 -1.74
C GLN A 378 1.46 24.96 -3.14
N GLY A 379 1.15 24.10 -4.11
CA GLY A 379 1.63 24.21 -5.50
C GLY A 379 3.07 23.73 -5.73
N ASN A 380 3.80 23.30 -4.71
CA ASN A 380 5.17 22.76 -4.83
C ASN A 380 5.14 21.29 -5.26
N VAL A 381 4.53 21.01 -6.40
CA VAL A 381 4.43 19.66 -6.97
C VAL A 381 4.30 19.70 -8.48
N GLU A 382 5.07 18.86 -9.16
CA GLU A 382 4.93 18.61 -10.60
C GLU A 382 4.12 17.34 -10.84
N PHE A 383 3.26 17.35 -11.87
CA PHE A 383 2.45 16.20 -12.26
C PHE A 383 2.88 15.64 -13.61
N ARG A 384 2.98 14.31 -13.71
CA ARG A 384 3.22 13.59 -14.97
C ARG A 384 2.14 12.54 -15.19
N TYR A 385 1.78 12.33 -16.45
CA TYR A 385 0.64 11.48 -16.81
C TYR A 385 1.06 10.37 -17.76
N PHE A 386 0.53 9.18 -17.53
CA PHE A 386 0.78 7.98 -18.31
C PHE A 386 -0.53 7.45 -18.87
N ASN A 387 -0.58 7.16 -20.16
CA ASN A 387 -1.73 6.52 -20.81
C ASN A 387 -1.79 5.02 -20.41
N ALA A 388 -2.21 4.76 -19.17
CA ALA A 388 -2.28 3.46 -18.50
C ALA A 388 -3.21 3.53 -17.26
N GLY A 389 -3.52 2.38 -16.66
CA GLY A 389 -4.25 2.29 -15.40
C GLY A 389 -3.34 2.39 -14.17
N HIS A 390 -3.85 1.94 -13.01
CA HIS A 390 -3.11 1.94 -11.73
C HIS A 390 -1.80 1.13 -11.79
N GLU A 391 -1.72 0.16 -12.70
CA GLU A 391 -0.58 -0.73 -12.90
C GLU A 391 0.59 -0.14 -13.70
N PHE A 392 0.52 1.14 -14.09
CA PHE A 392 1.53 1.79 -14.95
C PHE A 392 2.99 1.62 -14.49
N PRO A 393 3.34 1.56 -13.18
CA PRO A 393 4.73 1.35 -12.79
C PRO A 393 5.28 -0.02 -13.24
N SER A 394 4.41 -1.01 -13.39
CA SER A 394 4.77 -2.36 -13.82
C SER A 394 4.66 -2.57 -15.34
N THR A 395 3.78 -1.81 -16.03
CA THR A 395 3.52 -1.96 -17.47
C THR A 395 4.21 -0.91 -18.34
N LYS A 396 4.62 0.21 -17.76
CA LYS A 396 5.33 1.34 -18.40
C LYS A 396 6.65 1.64 -17.69
N TYR A 397 7.31 0.61 -17.15
CA TYR A 397 8.45 0.76 -16.26
C TYR A 397 9.61 1.58 -16.87
N ASP A 398 9.87 1.44 -18.18
CA ASP A 398 10.92 2.22 -18.87
C ASP A 398 10.59 3.71 -18.95
N ASP A 399 9.33 4.07 -19.22
CA ASP A 399 8.90 5.47 -19.27
C ASP A 399 8.89 6.08 -17.87
N VAL A 400 8.50 5.31 -16.85
CA VAL A 400 8.56 5.72 -15.44
C VAL A 400 10.00 5.92 -14.99
N ALA A 401 10.92 5.01 -15.35
CA ALA A 401 12.34 5.13 -15.03
C ALA A 401 12.97 6.35 -15.72
N ARG A 402 12.64 6.61 -16.99
CA ARG A 402 13.09 7.83 -17.70
C ARG A 402 12.61 9.08 -16.98
N ALA A 403 11.34 9.10 -16.59
CA ALA A 403 10.77 10.22 -15.84
C ALA A 403 11.44 10.40 -14.47
N LEU A 404 11.79 9.32 -13.78
CA LEU A 404 12.54 9.36 -12.52
C LEU A 404 13.95 9.94 -12.70
N LEU A 405 14.67 9.56 -13.75
CA LEU A 405 16.03 10.05 -14.01
C LEU A 405 16.10 11.56 -14.23
N GLU A 406 15.07 12.14 -14.86
CA GLU A 406 14.94 13.60 -15.00
C GLU A 406 14.79 14.33 -13.65
N VAL A 407 14.38 13.62 -12.59
CA VAL A 407 14.28 14.16 -11.22
C VAL A 407 15.61 14.00 -10.48
N LEU A 408 16.33 12.91 -10.74
CA LEU A 408 17.57 12.58 -10.06
C LEU A 408 18.74 13.46 -10.51
N HIS A 409 18.67 13.96 -11.75
CA HIS A 409 19.59 14.95 -12.32
C HIS A 409 19.00 16.36 -12.22
#